data_AF-A0A1R1YC27-F1
#
_entry.id   AF-A0A1R1YC27-F1
#
_cell.length_a   1.000
_cell.length_b   1.000
_cell.length_c   1.000
_cell.angle_alpha   90.00
_cell.angle_beta   90.00
_cell.angle_gamma   90.00
#
_symmetry.space_group_name_H-M   'P 1'
#
loop_
_entity.id
_entity.type
_entity.pdbx_description
1 polymer ?
#
loop_
_entity_poly.entity_id
_entity_poly.type
_entity_poly.pdbx_seq_one_letter_code
_entity_poly.pdbx_strand_id
1 'polypeptide(L)'
;MSKDRYEELRAVRKFSSTLAQGTGIEESDKNEKPEMYIFYDKVSEIEDRISKVNDLVLSVHALHEKNLNSLDREREKESTIEIDRQSMEISIEINSIKAKLIGKIEKS
;
A
#
# COMPACT_ATOMS: atom_id res chain seq x y z
N MET A 1 41.08 40.87 -15.54
CA MET A 1 41.07 40.00 -14.33
C MET A 1 42.48 39.47 -14.13
N SER A 2 43.06 39.57 -12.93
CA SER A 2 44.41 39.01 -12.69
C SER A 2 44.37 37.49 -12.81
N LYS A 3 45.43 36.92 -13.39
CA LYS A 3 45.57 35.49 -13.65
C LYS A 3 45.45 34.68 -12.35
N ASP A 4 45.95 35.25 -11.26
CA ASP A 4 45.92 34.65 -9.91
C ASP A 4 44.49 34.51 -9.37
N ARG A 5 43.63 35.51 -9.59
CA ARG A 5 42.23 35.46 -9.14
C ARG A 5 41.40 34.44 -9.93
N TYR A 6 41.79 34.14 -11.17
CA TYR A 6 41.15 33.10 -11.97
C TYR A 6 41.57 31.69 -11.48
N GLU A 7 42.82 31.52 -11.06
CA GLU A 7 43.32 30.25 -10.51
C GLU A 7 42.72 29.95 -9.13
N GLU A 8 42.57 30.97 -8.26
CA GLU A 8 41.84 30.82 -6.99
C GLU A 8 40.39 30.37 -7.21
N LEU A 9 39.65 31.03 -8.12
CA LEU A 9 38.27 30.66 -8.43
C LEU A 9 38.16 29.25 -9.02
N ARG A 10 39.15 28.80 -9.78
CA ARG A 10 39.22 27.44 -10.32
C ARG A 10 39.52 26.40 -9.24
N ALA A 11 40.39 26.73 -8.29
CA ALA A 11 40.69 25.88 -7.15
C ALA A 11 39.47 25.72 -6.23
N VAL A 12 38.75 26.81 -5.94
CA VAL A 12 37.49 26.79 -5.17
C VAL A 12 36.43 25.91 -5.84
N ARG A 13 36.30 25.97 -7.18
CA ARG A 13 35.37 25.09 -7.92
C ARG A 13 35.75 23.62 -7.83
N LYS A 14 37.04 23.27 -7.95
CA LYS A 14 37.50 21.89 -7.82
C LYS A 14 37.29 21.36 -6.39
N PHE A 15 37.62 22.17 -5.38
CA PHE A 15 37.43 21.80 -3.97
C PHE A 15 35.94 21.61 -3.63
N SER A 16 35.07 22.45 -4.16
CA SER A 16 33.61 22.31 -4.00
C SER A 16 33.07 21.05 -4.68
N SER A 17 33.59 20.66 -5.85
CA SER A 17 33.18 19.41 -6.50
C SER A 17 33.66 18.16 -5.77
N THR A 18 34.87 18.17 -5.19
CA THR A 18 35.40 17.04 -4.42
C THR A 18 34.78 16.93 -3.04
N LEU A 19 34.38 18.05 -2.42
CA LEU A 19 33.66 18.04 -1.15
C LEU A 19 32.21 17.53 -1.31
N ALA A 20 31.57 17.81 -2.45
CA ALA A 20 30.27 17.22 -2.80
C ALA A 20 30.35 15.71 -3.11
N GLN A 21 31.55 15.19 -3.43
CA GLN A 21 31.80 13.77 -3.68
C GLN A 21 32.34 13.03 -2.44
N GLY A 22 32.60 13.74 -1.33
CA GLY A 22 33.29 13.21 -0.15
C GLY A 22 32.46 13.15 1.14
N THR A 23 31.18 13.52 1.12
CA THR A 23 30.26 13.16 2.21
C THR A 23 29.71 11.77 1.92
N GLY A 24 30.32 10.78 2.55
CA GLY A 24 30.06 9.35 2.41
C GLY A 24 28.57 9.00 2.31
N ILE A 25 28.15 8.77 1.07
CA ILE A 25 27.21 7.68 0.79
C ILE A 25 28.11 6.46 0.72
N GLU A 26 28.36 5.88 1.90
CA GLU A 26 28.71 4.47 1.99
C GLU A 26 27.77 3.70 1.06
N GLU A 27 28.35 2.75 0.36
CA GLU A 27 27.70 1.80 -0.52
C GLU A 27 26.52 1.13 0.19
N SER A 28 25.36 1.80 0.19
CA SER A 28 24.07 1.22 0.53
C SER A 28 23.53 0.65 -0.77
N ASP A 29 23.28 -0.64 -0.72
CA ASP A 29 22.76 -1.47 -1.80
C ASP A 29 21.78 -0.71 -2.70
N LYS A 30 22.13 -0.58 -3.98
CA LYS A 30 21.31 0.07 -5.01
C LYS A 30 19.98 -0.65 -5.30
N ASN A 31 19.60 -1.64 -4.49
CA ASN A 31 18.37 -2.42 -4.59
C ASN A 31 17.44 -2.27 -3.39
N GLU A 32 17.84 -1.57 -2.31
CA GLU A 32 16.92 -1.32 -1.21
C GLU A 32 16.07 -0.09 -1.52
N LYS A 33 14.81 -0.32 -1.93
CA LYS A 33 13.80 0.74 -1.93
C LYS A 33 13.83 1.40 -0.55
N PRO A 34 13.90 2.75 -0.46
CA PRO A 34 13.89 3.42 0.83
C PRO A 34 12.71 2.91 1.66
N GLU A 35 12.92 2.65 2.96
CA GLU A 35 11.90 2.04 3.84
C GLU A 35 10.52 2.72 3.76
N MET A 36 10.54 4.02 3.48
CA MET A 36 9.34 4.83 3.24
C MET A 36 8.49 4.35 2.04
N TYR A 37 9.11 3.89 0.95
CA TYR A 37 8.39 3.30 -0.19
C TYR A 37 7.75 1.96 0.19
N ILE A 38 8.42 1.15 1.01
CA ILE A 38 7.86 -0.12 1.51
C ILE A 38 6.63 0.17 2.39
N PHE A 39 6.68 1.24 3.19
CA PHE A 39 5.54 1.70 3.97
C PHE A 39 4.38 2.15 3.07
N TYR A 40 4.63 3.00 2.08
CA TYR A 40 3.58 3.44 1.14
C TYR A 40 2.99 2.30 0.32
N ASP A 41 3.81 1.35 -0.15
CA ASP A 41 3.33 0.15 -0.85
C ASP A 41 2.38 -0.67 0.05
N LYS A 42 2.70 -0.80 1.35
CA LYS A 42 1.82 -1.49 2.32
C LYS A 42 0.52 -0.73 2.60
N VAL A 43 0.57 0.60 2.70
CA VAL A 43 -0.63 1.43 2.92
C VAL A 43 -1.55 1.35 1.71
N SER A 44 -1.00 1.49 0.49
CA SER A 44 -1.76 1.34 -0.76
C SER A 44 -2.46 -0.02 -0.83
N GLU A 45 -1.76 -1.11 -0.47
CA GLU A 45 -2.37 -2.45 -0.48
C GLU A 45 -3.52 -2.59 0.55
N ILE A 46 -3.44 -1.88 1.67
CA ILE A 46 -4.52 -1.86 2.66
C ILE A 46 -5.71 -1.05 2.13
N GLU A 47 -5.47 0.08 1.50
CA GLU A 47 -6.50 0.92 0.87
C GLU A 47 -7.25 0.15 -0.23
N ASP A 48 -6.53 -0.57 -1.09
CA ASP A 48 -7.13 -1.41 -2.14
C ASP A 48 -8.05 -2.48 -1.56
N ARG A 49 -7.62 -3.12 -0.45
CA ARG A 49 -8.43 -4.13 0.25
C ARG A 49 -9.66 -3.52 0.90
N ILE A 50 -9.56 -2.33 1.49
CA ILE A 50 -10.71 -1.61 2.05
C ILE A 50 -11.71 -1.29 0.93
N SER A 51 -11.23 -0.84 -0.24
CA SER A 51 -12.10 -0.61 -1.40
C SER A 51 -12.81 -1.91 -1.81
N LYS A 52 -12.08 -3.02 -1.92
CA LYS A 52 -12.67 -4.33 -2.23
C LYS A 52 -13.75 -4.75 -1.23
N VAL A 53 -13.52 -4.55 0.07
CA VAL A 53 -14.52 -4.85 1.11
C VAL A 53 -15.78 -4.00 0.92
N ASN A 54 -15.63 -2.71 0.62
CA ASN A 54 -16.79 -1.85 0.38
C ASN A 54 -17.61 -2.32 -0.83
N ASP A 55 -16.95 -2.71 -1.92
CA ASP A 55 -17.62 -3.23 -3.12
C ASP A 55 -18.38 -4.54 -2.82
N LEU A 56 -17.76 -5.45 -2.06
CA LEU A 56 -18.41 -6.69 -1.63
C LEU A 56 -19.62 -6.42 -0.73
N VAL A 57 -19.53 -5.48 0.22
CA VAL A 57 -20.64 -5.11 1.09
C VAL A 57 -21.81 -4.55 0.29
N LEU A 58 -21.54 -3.68 -0.70
CA LEU A 58 -22.57 -3.13 -1.59
C LEU A 58 -23.22 -4.25 -2.42
N SER A 59 -22.44 -5.20 -2.93
CA SER A 59 -22.95 -6.38 -3.64
C SER A 59 -23.86 -7.24 -2.76
N VAL A 60 -23.44 -7.55 -1.54
CA VAL A 60 -24.24 -8.32 -0.58
C VAL A 60 -25.55 -7.60 -0.25
N HIS A 61 -25.50 -6.28 -0.04
CA HIS A 61 -26.71 -5.49 0.19
C HIS A 61 -27.68 -5.57 -0.99
N ALA A 62 -27.18 -5.45 -2.23
CA ALA A 62 -27.99 -5.60 -3.43
C ALA A 62 -28.61 -7.01 -3.56
N LEU A 63 -27.87 -8.06 -3.17
CA LEU A 63 -28.38 -9.43 -3.14
C LEU A 63 -29.46 -9.61 -2.08
N HIS A 64 -29.31 -9.03 -0.88
CA HIS A 64 -30.35 -9.06 0.15
C HIS A 64 -31.64 -8.39 -0.32
N GLU A 65 -31.55 -7.20 -0.90
CA GLU A 65 -32.69 -6.48 -1.49
C GLU A 65 -33.37 -7.31 -2.58
N LYS A 66 -32.58 -7.91 -3.48
CA LYS A 66 -33.12 -8.76 -4.55
C LYS A 66 -33.79 -10.01 -4.00
N ASN A 67 -33.24 -10.60 -2.94
CA ASN A 67 -33.76 -11.82 -2.33
C ASN A 67 -35.10 -11.56 -1.63
N LEU A 68 -35.19 -10.47 -0.85
CA LEU A 68 -36.43 -10.05 -0.17
C LEU A 68 -37.58 -9.75 -1.15
N ASN A 69 -37.25 -9.28 -2.35
CA ASN A 69 -38.22 -8.98 -3.39
C ASN A 69 -38.56 -10.20 -4.29
N SER A 70 -37.90 -11.34 -4.09
CA SER A 70 -38.14 -12.53 -4.92
C SER A 70 -39.30 -13.37 -4.39
N LEU A 71 -40.21 -13.80 -5.28
CA LEU A 71 -41.31 -14.73 -4.97
C LEU A 71 -40.96 -16.18 -5.34
N ASP A 72 -39.74 -16.43 -5.81
CA ASP A 72 -39.27 -17.70 -6.36
C ASP A 72 -38.30 -18.37 -5.39
N ARG A 73 -38.74 -19.48 -4.78
CA ARG A 73 -38.00 -20.22 -3.75
C ARG A 73 -36.68 -20.83 -4.25
N GLU A 74 -36.54 -21.12 -5.54
CA GLU A 74 -35.26 -21.64 -6.07
C GLU A 74 -34.23 -20.52 -6.19
N ARG A 75 -34.64 -19.35 -6.68
CA ARG A 75 -33.80 -18.14 -6.72
C ARG A 75 -33.42 -17.63 -5.34
N GLU A 76 -34.28 -17.82 -4.35
CA GLU A 76 -34.01 -17.46 -2.96
C GLU A 76 -32.84 -18.27 -2.39
N LYS A 77 -32.82 -19.58 -2.66
CA LYS A 77 -31.73 -20.47 -2.23
C LYS A 77 -30.41 -20.11 -2.89
N GLU A 78 -30.41 -19.87 -4.21
CA GLU A 78 -29.21 -19.45 -4.93
C GLU A 78 -28.68 -18.11 -4.40
N SER A 79 -29.56 -17.15 -4.15
CA SER A 79 -29.19 -15.85 -3.60
C SER A 79 -28.59 -15.97 -2.19
N THR A 80 -29.15 -16.86 -1.36
CA THR A 80 -28.65 -17.12 -0.01
C THR A 80 -27.24 -17.73 -0.03
N ILE A 81 -27.00 -18.71 -0.91
CA ILE A 81 -25.66 -19.30 -1.08
C ILE A 81 -24.64 -18.25 -1.52
N GLU A 82 -25.01 -17.36 -2.45
CA GLU A 82 -24.10 -16.31 -2.92
C GLU A 82 -23.85 -15.24 -1.85
N ILE A 83 -24.87 -14.88 -1.06
CA ILE A 83 -24.71 -13.99 0.11
C ILE A 83 -23.73 -14.58 1.12
N ASP A 84 -23.86 -15.86 1.45
CA ASP A 84 -22.98 -16.54 2.40
C ASP A 84 -21.54 -16.57 1.88
N ARG A 85 -21.36 -16.85 0.58
CA ARG A 85 -20.04 -16.85 -0.08
C ARG A 85 -19.38 -15.48 0.01
N GLN A 86 -20.10 -14.42 -0.34
CA GLN A 86 -19.58 -13.05 -0.32
C GLN A 86 -19.33 -12.57 1.12
N SER A 87 -20.17 -12.96 2.08
CA SER A 87 -19.98 -12.65 3.50
C SER A 87 -18.73 -13.32 4.08
N MET A 88 -18.43 -14.55 3.65
CA MET A 88 -17.18 -15.22 3.98
C MET A 88 -15.97 -14.50 3.40
N GLU A 89 -16.04 -14.04 2.14
CA GLU A 89 -14.97 -13.28 1.49
C GLU A 89 -14.70 -11.94 2.21
N ILE A 90 -15.76 -11.20 2.58
CA ILE A 90 -15.65 -9.98 3.39
C ILE A 90 -14.91 -10.26 4.69
N SER A 91 -15.27 -11.35 5.37
CA SER A 91 -14.63 -11.73 6.64
C SER A 91 -13.14 -12.03 6.49
N ILE A 92 -12.75 -12.69 5.40
CA ILE A 92 -11.34 -12.98 5.08
C ILE A 92 -10.56 -11.69 4.82
N GLU A 93 -11.11 -10.77 4.02
CA GLU A 93 -10.43 -9.51 3.71
C GLU A 93 -10.30 -8.61 4.95
N ILE A 94 -11.35 -8.51 5.78
CA ILE A 94 -11.28 -7.78 7.06
C ILE A 94 -10.20 -8.36 7.96
N ASN A 95 -10.11 -9.69 8.07
CA ASN A 95 -9.07 -10.34 8.88
C ASN A 95 -7.67 -10.10 8.30
N SER A 96 -7.53 -10.04 6.98
CA SER A 96 -6.26 -9.70 6.32
C SER A 96 -5.85 -8.25 6.61
N ILE A 97 -6.79 -7.29 6.50
CA ILE A 97 -6.57 -5.89 6.86
C ILE A 97 -6.15 -5.77 8.33
N LYS A 98 -6.88 -6.42 9.25
CA LYS A 98 -6.55 -6.43 10.68
C LYS A 98 -5.15 -6.99 10.94
N ALA A 99 -4.78 -8.11 10.32
CA ALA A 99 -3.46 -8.71 10.49
C ALA A 99 -2.32 -7.77 10.04
N LYS A 100 -2.55 -7.00 8.98
CA LYS A 100 -1.58 -6.04 8.45
C LYS A 100 -1.47 -4.75 9.25
N LEU A 101 -2.58 -4.28 9.83
CA LEU A 101 -2.62 -3.05 10.64
C LEU A 101 -2.15 -3.27 12.08
N ILE A 102 -2.58 -4.36 12.71
CA ILE A 102 -2.33 -4.63 14.14
C ILE A 102 -1.01 -5.41 14.33
N GLY A 103 -0.52 -6.07 13.28
CA GLY A 103 0.58 -7.03 13.39
C GLY A 103 0.15 -8.27 14.18
N LYS A 104 0.95 -9.35 14.12
CA LYS A 104 0.86 -10.38 15.16
C LYS A 104 1.15 -9.67 16.48
N ILE A 105 0.14 -9.53 17.34
CA ILE A 105 0.39 -9.33 18.76
C ILE A 105 1.03 -10.64 19.22
N GLU A 106 2.35 -10.73 19.09
CA GLU A 106 3.12 -11.75 19.77
C GLU A 106 2.89 -11.49 21.26
N LYS A 107 2.11 -12.37 21.88
CA LYS A 107 1.99 -12.42 23.33
C LYS A 107 3.40 -12.73 23.86
N SER A 108 4.08 -11.68 24.30
CA SER A 108 5.32 -11.79 25.07
C SER A 108 5.06 -12.33 26.47
#